data_AF-A0A2V7P1H6-F1
#
_entry.id   AF-A0A2V7P1H6-F1
#
_cell.length_a   1.000
_cell.length_b   1.000
_cell.length_c   1.000
_cell.angle_alpha   90.00
_cell.angle_beta   90.00
_cell.angle_gamma   90.00
#
_symmetry.space_group_name_H-M   'P 1'
#
loop_
_entity.id
_entity.type
_entity.pdbx_description
1 polymer ?
#
loop_
_entity_poly.entity_id
_entity_poly.type
_entity_poly.pdbx_seq_one_letter_code
_entity_poly.pdbx_strand_id
1 'polypeptide(L)' 'GAVDALKKGMANTMGDLVGPFLTQPNEHYDVSFAGAPAGKYRGYCLPHVALGMHITITVQ' A
#
# COMPACT_ATOMS: atom_id res chain seq x y z
N GLY A 1 -11.76 8.46 -7.31
CA GLY A 1 -11.99 7.02 -7.16
C GLY A 1 -11.04 6.43 -6.12
N ALA A 2 -11.00 5.10 -5.97
CA ALA A 2 -10.12 4.43 -5.01
C ALA A 2 -8.64 4.85 -5.12
N VAL A 3 -8.13 5.00 -6.34
CA VAL A 3 -6.76 5.44 -6.63
C VAL A 3 -6.47 6.82 -6.05
N ASP A 4 -7.36 7.79 -6.20
CA ASP A 4 -7.14 9.16 -5.72
C ASP A 4 -7.13 9.23 -4.19
N ALA A 5 -8.01 8.46 -3.53
CA ALA A 5 -8.03 8.35 -2.07
C ALA A 5 -6.73 7.76 -1.54
N LEU A 6 -6.24 6.68 -2.16
CA LEU A 6 -4.97 6.05 -1.78
C LEU A 6 -3.77 6.94 -2.06
N LYS A 7 -3.71 7.63 -3.21
CA LYS A 7 -2.65 8.60 -3.52
C LYS A 7 -2.54 9.69 -2.45
N LYS A 8 -3.68 10.15 -1.94
CA LYS A 8 -3.73 11.13 -0.83
C LYS A 8 -3.31 10.53 0.51
N GLY A 9 -3.58 9.24 0.71
CA GLY A 9 -3.25 8.49 1.92
C GLY A 9 -1.85 7.87 1.95
N MET A 10 -1.02 8.10 0.91
CA MET A 10 0.33 7.58 0.76
C MET A 10 1.34 8.73 0.65
N ALA A 11 2.30 8.81 1.57
CA ALA A 11 3.36 9.83 1.55
C ALA A 11 4.61 9.32 0.82
N ASN A 12 5.48 10.21 0.33
CA ASN A 12 6.80 9.83 -0.20
C ASN A 12 6.77 8.70 -1.25
N THR A 13 5.78 8.74 -2.14
CA THR A 13 5.61 7.71 -3.17
C THR A 13 6.71 7.80 -4.23
N MET A 14 7.21 6.64 -4.64
CA MET A 14 8.21 6.52 -5.72
C MET A 14 7.56 6.33 -7.10
N GLY A 15 6.24 6.18 -7.13
CA GLY A 15 5.43 5.94 -8.33
C GLY A 15 3.95 5.82 -7.98
N ASP A 16 3.13 5.43 -8.96
CA ASP A 16 1.69 5.30 -8.75
C ASP A 16 1.37 4.15 -7.77
N LEU A 17 0.88 4.50 -6.57
CA LEU A 17 0.62 3.56 -5.47
C LEU A 17 1.85 2.72 -5.08
N VAL A 18 3.05 3.27 -5.22
CA VAL A 18 4.32 2.63 -4.85
C VAL A 18 4.97 3.41 -3.70
N GLY A 19 5.04 2.77 -2.52
CA GLY A 19 5.76 3.29 -1.36
C GLY A 19 7.29 3.20 -1.51
N PRO A 20 8.05 3.82 -0.61
CA PRO A 20 9.51 3.77 -0.62
C PRO A 20 10.03 2.36 -0.29
N PHE A 21 11.28 2.09 -0.69
CA PHE A 21 11.99 0.89 -0.26
C PHE A 21 12.55 1.09 1.15
N LEU A 22 11.98 0.39 2.12
CA LEU A 22 12.41 0.44 3.51
C LEU A 22 13.61 -0.49 3.69
N THR A 23 14.68 0.02 4.31
CA THR A 23 15.97 -0.71 4.41
C THR A 23 16.34 -1.05 5.86
N GLN A 24 15.69 -0.40 6.83
CA GLN A 24 15.96 -0.64 8.22
C GLN A 24 15.00 -1.70 8.80
N PRO A 25 15.48 -2.56 9.74
CA PRO A 25 14.61 -3.48 10.44
C PRO A 25 13.50 -2.74 11.19
N ASN A 26 12.27 -3.26 11.11
CA ASN A 26 11.07 -2.71 11.78
C ASN A 26 10.63 -1.32 11.29
N GLU A 27 11.21 -0.82 10.20
CA GLU A 27 10.69 0.35 9.52
C GLU A 27 9.29 0.05 8.97
N HIS A 28 8.38 1.02 9.06
CA HIS A 28 7.01 0.89 8.59
C HIS A 28 6.66 2.04 7.65
N TYR A 29 5.66 1.79 6.84
CA TYR A 29 5.11 2.77 5.91
C TYR A 29 3.59 2.81 6.08
N ASP A 30 3.09 3.96 6.53
CA ASP A 30 1.67 4.16 6.78
C ASP A 30 0.91 4.43 5.47
N VAL A 31 -0.20 3.73 5.31
CA VAL A 31 -1.12 3.88 4.17
C VAL A 31 -2.53 4.08 4.71
N SER A 32 -3.16 5.20 4.35
CA SER A 32 -4.55 5.48 4.72
C SER A 32 -5.53 5.12 3.59
N PHE A 33 -6.58 4.39 3.97
CA PHE A 33 -7.71 4.05 3.09
C PHE A 33 -8.91 4.99 3.32
N ALA A 34 -8.73 6.09 4.06
CA ALA A 34 -9.80 7.02 4.37
C ALA A 34 -10.40 7.63 3.08
N GLY A 35 -11.71 7.49 2.90
CA GLY A 35 -12.42 7.94 1.71
C GLY A 35 -12.28 7.02 0.48
N ALA A 36 -11.57 5.89 0.60
CA ALA A 36 -11.60 4.85 -0.41
C ALA A 36 -12.94 4.08 -0.34
N PRO A 37 -13.55 3.70 -1.46
CA PRO A 37 -14.80 2.94 -1.47
C PRO A 37 -14.62 1.55 -0.83
N ALA A 38 -15.70 0.98 -0.30
CA ALA A 38 -15.69 -0.40 0.19
C ALA A 38 -15.25 -1.37 -0.92
N GLY A 39 -14.44 -2.36 -0.56
CA GLY A 39 -13.87 -3.30 -1.53
C GLY A 39 -12.59 -3.99 -1.05
N LYS A 40 -12.03 -4.80 -1.96
CA LYS A 40 -10.78 -5.53 -1.72
C LYS A 40 -9.62 -4.82 -2.43
N TYR A 41 -8.59 -4.52 -1.67
CA TYR A 41 -7.38 -3.85 -2.09
C TYR A 41 -6.21 -4.81 -1.96
N ARG A 42 -5.47 -5.02 -3.06
CA ARG A 42 -4.31 -5.89 -3.08
C ARG A 42 -3.05 -5.06 -2.88
N GLY A 43 -2.19 -5.49 -1.97
CA GLY A 43 -0.86 -4.95 -1.76
C GLY A 43 0.20 -6.01 -2.05
N TYR A 44 1.36 -5.56 -2.52
CA TYR A 44 2.51 -6.41 -2.84
C TYR A 44 3.75 -5.83 -2.17
N CYS A 45 4.47 -6.65 -1.41
CA CYS A 45 5.78 -6.28 -0.89
C CYS A 45 6.84 -6.79 -1.86
N LEU A 46 7.55 -5.89 -2.54
CA LEU A 46 8.61 -6.26 -3.49
C LEU A 46 9.97 -6.24 -2.78
N PRO A 47 10.86 -7.23 -3.00
CA PRO A 47 10.73 -8.41 -3.87
C PRO A 47 10.05 -9.62 -3.21
N HIS A 48 9.56 -9.51 -1.96
CA HIS A 48 8.98 -10.61 -1.17
C HIS A 48 7.74 -11.28 -1.78
N VAL A 49 7.13 -10.69 -2.82
CA VAL A 49 6.10 -11.34 -3.62
C VAL A 49 6.56 -12.70 -4.16
N ALA A 50 7.84 -12.85 -4.52
CA ALA A 50 8.43 -14.11 -4.97
C ALA A 50 8.49 -15.17 -3.84
N LEU A 51 8.50 -14.72 -2.59
CA LEU A 51 8.41 -15.56 -1.39
C LEU A 51 6.95 -15.79 -0.94
N GLY A 52 5.97 -15.32 -1.73
CA GLY A 52 4.55 -15.50 -1.46
C GLY A 52 3.91 -14.40 -0.60
N MET A 53 4.62 -13.30 -0.32
CA MET A 53 4.07 -12.20 0.49
C MET A 53 3.06 -11.36 -0.31
N HIS A 54 1.77 -11.70 -0.13
CA HIS A 54 0.64 -10.97 -0.68
C HIS A 54 -0.21 -10.37 0.43
N ILE A 55 -0.67 -9.14 0.23
CA ILE A 55 -1.49 -8.41 1.20
C ILE A 55 -2.88 -8.24 0.58
N THR A 56 -3.94 -8.56 1.34
CA THR A 56 -5.32 -8.21 0.96
C THR A 56 -5.96 -7.42 2.09
N ILE A 57 -6.37 -6.21 1.78
CA ILE A 57 -7.05 -5.29 2.70
C ILE A 57 -8.50 -5.21 2.26
N THR A 58 -9.43 -5.42 3.19
CA THR A 58 -10.86 -5.27 2.93
C THR A 58 -11.35 -4.01 3.64
N VAL A 59 -11.85 -3.05 2.87
CA VAL A 59 -12.54 -1.86 3.38
C VAL A 59 -14.03 -2.14 3.34
N GLN A 60 -14.74 -1.89 4.44
CA GLN A 60 -16.17 -2.10 4.61
C GLN A 60 -16.90 -0.77 4.78
#